data_AF-A0A871R8B6-F1
#
_entry.id   AF-A0A871R8B6-F1
#
_cell.length_a   1.000
_cell.length_b   1.000
_cell.length_c   1.000
_cell.angle_alpha   90.00
_cell.angle_beta   90.00
_cell.angle_gamma   90.00
#
_symmetry.space_group_name_H-M   'P 1'
#
loop_
_entity.id
_entity.type
_entity.pdbx_description
1 polymer ?
#
loop_
_entity_poly.entity_id
_entity_poly.type
_entity_poly.pdbx_seq_one_letter_code
_entity_poly.pdbx_strand_id
1 'polypeptide(L)'
;MDYKEQIYALKQLQKKQLGEASSSGSSKIMVQINVLSNCLRSQQKDIVQSIDELKNLCDIHDKDQVCQVNNMNRNFKNAIRDLMVANSDYQHSIRDNSVKQYMCLNPKVSEAEALDFVETLNGQHVSVITMKGPKSNVVQTYKGVSARYKELKELEKSAAELNHLVDSLHNITVTQDTQFQVINENLNRSSLDLERGDANVLSSISRSRKSKLMGSWLFVIVVFIALLMIGSVVGGLVKWSIL
;
A
#
# COMPACT_ATOMS: atom_id res chain seq x y z
N MET A 1 8.03 9.34 -1.93
CA MET A 1 8.05 8.00 -2.56
C MET A 1 6.59 7.63 -2.76
N ASP A 2 6.19 7.29 -3.99
CA ASP A 2 4.78 7.03 -4.32
C ASP A 2 4.26 5.81 -3.53
N TYR A 3 2.98 5.81 -3.12
CA TYR A 3 2.39 4.71 -2.33
C TYR A 3 2.47 3.38 -3.09
N LYS A 4 2.27 3.40 -4.42
CA LYS A 4 2.42 2.22 -5.28
C LYS A 4 3.86 1.71 -5.35
N GLU A 5 4.83 2.62 -5.35
CA GLU A 5 6.25 2.28 -5.36
C GLU A 5 6.65 1.53 -4.08
N GLN A 6 6.10 1.95 -2.93
CA GLN A 6 6.31 1.28 -1.65
C GLN A 6 5.65 -0.11 -1.60
N ILE A 7 4.46 -0.28 -2.16
CA ILE A 7 3.84 -1.61 -2.31
C ILE A 7 4.72 -2.53 -3.15
N TYR A 8 5.25 -2.03 -4.27
CA TYR A 8 6.17 -2.80 -5.11
C TYR A 8 7.46 -3.18 -4.37
N ALA A 9 8.03 -2.24 -3.61
CA ALA A 9 9.20 -2.51 -2.78
C ALA A 9 8.92 -3.58 -1.71
N LEU A 10 7.75 -3.51 -1.05
CA LEU A 10 7.32 -4.52 -0.08
C LEU A 10 7.22 -5.90 -0.72
N LYS A 11 6.57 -5.99 -1.89
CA LYS A 11 6.45 -7.24 -2.65
C LYS A 11 7.82 -7.83 -3.01
N GLN A 12 8.79 -7.00 -3.38
CA GLN A 12 10.14 -7.46 -3.68
C GLN A 12 10.87 -7.97 -2.44
N LEU A 13 10.72 -7.30 -1.30
CA LEU A 13 11.29 -7.76 -0.03
C LEU A 13 10.67 -9.08 0.41
N GLN A 14 9.35 -9.22 0.34
CA GLN A 14 8.61 -10.46 0.60
C GLN A 14 9.08 -11.59 -0.31
N LYS A 15 9.21 -11.35 -1.62
CA LYS A 15 9.74 -12.35 -2.56
C LYS A 15 11.18 -12.75 -2.22
N LYS A 16 12.03 -11.78 -1.88
CA LYS A 16 13.41 -12.03 -1.45
C LYS A 16 13.46 -12.87 -0.18
N GLN A 17 12.55 -12.61 0.76
CA GLN A 17 12.43 -13.37 2.00
C GLN A 17 12.12 -14.85 1.74
N LEU A 18 11.28 -15.16 0.75
CA LEU A 18 10.97 -16.55 0.39
C LEU A 18 12.17 -17.31 -0.20
N GLY A 19 13.06 -16.61 -0.91
CA GLY A 19 14.24 -17.19 -1.55
C GLY A 19 15.49 -17.24 -0.64
N GLU A 20 15.47 -16.56 0.50
CA GLU A 20 16.62 -16.46 1.39
C GLU A 20 16.75 -17.71 2.26
N ALA A 21 17.80 -18.50 2.02
CA ALA A 21 18.06 -19.74 2.77
C ALA A 21 18.79 -19.50 4.11
N SER A 22 19.44 -18.34 4.29
CA SER A 22 20.21 -18.04 5.50
C SER A 22 19.35 -17.42 6.60
N SER A 23 19.50 -17.87 7.85
CA SER A 23 18.76 -17.32 9.00
C SER A 23 19.09 -15.84 9.27
N SER A 24 20.37 -15.45 9.08
CA SER A 24 20.83 -14.07 9.26
C SER A 24 20.33 -13.13 8.16
N GLY A 25 20.33 -13.58 6.90
CA GLY A 25 19.76 -12.82 5.78
C GLY A 25 18.26 -12.64 5.94
N SER A 26 17.55 -13.72 6.30
CA SER A 26 16.11 -13.73 6.51
C SER A 26 15.68 -12.77 7.65
N SER A 27 16.45 -12.73 8.74
CA SER A 27 16.18 -11.79 9.85
C SER A 27 16.31 -10.33 9.42
N LYS A 28 17.32 -9.98 8.61
CA LYS A 28 17.52 -8.61 8.11
C LYS A 28 16.42 -8.17 7.15
N ILE A 29 15.99 -9.05 6.25
CA ILE A 29 14.90 -8.77 5.31
C ILE A 29 13.59 -8.61 6.07
N MET A 30 13.33 -9.44 7.09
CA MET A 30 12.14 -9.33 7.94
C MET A 30 12.05 -7.98 8.67
N VAL A 31 13.18 -7.45 9.16
CA VAL A 31 13.21 -6.10 9.75
C VAL A 31 12.80 -5.04 8.71
N GLN A 32 13.28 -5.14 7.48
CA GLN A 32 12.92 -4.21 6.40
C GLN A 32 11.44 -4.30 6.04
N ILE A 33 10.89 -5.53 5.96
CA ILE A 33 9.45 -5.77 5.76
C ILE A 33 8.65 -5.07 6.86
N ASN A 34 9.00 -5.29 8.14
CA ASN A 34 8.28 -4.69 9.26
C ASN A 34 8.33 -3.15 9.25
N VAL A 35 9.49 -2.57 8.98
CA VAL A 35 9.64 -1.10 8.90
C VAL A 35 8.77 -0.53 7.77
N LEU A 36 8.84 -1.14 6.58
CA LEU A 36 8.07 -0.67 5.43
C LEU A 36 6.56 -0.88 5.62
N SER A 37 6.14 -2.02 6.16
CA SER A 37 4.74 -2.29 6.49
C SER A 37 4.18 -1.29 7.50
N ASN A 38 4.94 -0.92 8.53
CA ASN A 38 4.51 0.09 9.50
C ASN A 38 4.45 1.49 8.88
N CYS A 39 5.39 1.84 8.00
CA CYS A 39 5.35 3.08 7.24
C CYS A 39 4.11 3.15 6.34
N LEU A 40 3.80 2.07 5.61
CA LEU A 40 2.60 1.94 4.79
C LEU A 40 1.33 2.09 5.62
N ARG A 41 1.24 1.43 6.79
CA ARG A 41 0.08 1.57 7.70
C ARG A 41 -0.14 3.02 8.14
N SER A 42 0.93 3.72 8.52
CA SER A 42 0.84 5.15 8.90
C SER A 42 0.36 5.99 7.72
N GLN A 43 1.00 5.85 6.56
CA GLN A 43 0.67 6.60 5.37
C GLN A 43 -0.76 6.31 4.89
N GLN A 44 -1.25 5.07 5.03
CA GLN A 44 -2.62 4.72 4.69
C GLN A 44 -3.62 5.51 5.54
N LYS A 45 -3.39 5.57 6.85
CA LYS A 45 -4.22 6.34 7.76
C LYS A 45 -4.21 7.83 7.40
N ASP A 46 -3.03 8.38 7.12
CA ASP A 46 -2.87 9.79 6.74
C ASP A 46 -3.60 10.13 5.43
N ILE A 47 -3.54 9.22 4.44
CA ILE A 47 -4.26 9.37 3.17
C ILE A 47 -5.78 9.31 3.38
N VAL A 48 -6.29 8.35 4.18
CA VAL A 48 -7.73 8.29 4.49
C VAL A 48 -8.18 9.58 5.14
N GLN A 49 -7.44 10.07 6.14
CA GLN A 49 -7.76 11.32 6.83
C GLN A 49 -7.76 12.51 5.87
N SER A 50 -6.75 12.60 4.99
CA SER A 50 -6.66 13.68 4.00
C SER A 50 -7.84 13.66 3.01
N ILE A 51 -8.28 12.48 2.56
CA ILE A 51 -9.43 12.36 1.66
C ILE A 51 -10.72 12.75 2.39
N ASP A 52 -10.87 12.39 3.68
CA ASP A 52 -12.03 12.79 4.48
C ASP A 52 -12.07 14.31 4.74
N GLU A 53 -10.92 14.91 5.07
CA GLU A 53 -10.78 16.37 5.21
C GLU A 53 -11.13 17.09 3.91
N LEU A 54 -10.60 16.64 2.77
CA LEU A 54 -10.94 17.20 1.46
C LEU A 54 -12.42 17.05 1.14
N LYS A 55 -13.04 15.94 1.51
CA LYS A 55 -14.47 15.71 1.35
C LYS A 55 -15.30 16.69 2.19
N ASN A 56 -14.86 17.02 3.41
CA ASN A 56 -15.53 17.99 4.28
C ASN A 56 -15.34 19.45 3.82
N LEU A 57 -14.25 19.75 3.10
CA LEU A 57 -13.99 21.06 2.50
C LEU A 57 -14.61 21.24 1.11
N CYS A 58 -14.95 20.14 0.43
CA CYS A 58 -15.50 20.14 -0.92
C CYS A 58 -16.88 20.79 -0.97
N ASP A 59 -17.07 21.73 -1.90
CA ASP A 59 -18.41 22.19 -2.26
C ASP A 59 -19.12 21.11 -3.09
N ILE A 60 -20.28 20.63 -2.63
CA ILE A 60 -21.07 19.59 -3.30
C ILE A 60 -21.60 20.07 -4.66
N HIS A 61 -21.71 21.40 -4.84
CA HIS A 61 -22.15 22.01 -6.09
C HIS A 61 -21.02 22.15 -7.13
N ASP A 62 -19.75 22.07 -6.70
CA ASP A 62 -18.59 22.08 -7.60
C ASP A 62 -18.30 20.66 -8.12
N LYS A 63 -18.66 20.43 -9.39
CA LYS A 63 -18.48 19.14 -10.08
C LYS A 63 -17.00 18.72 -10.16
N ASP A 64 -16.09 19.68 -10.32
CA ASP A 64 -14.67 19.37 -10.51
C ASP A 64 -14.05 18.93 -9.19
N GLN A 65 -14.40 19.58 -8.07
CA GLN A 65 -13.94 19.17 -6.74
C GLN A 65 -14.51 17.80 -6.34
N VAL A 66 -15.81 17.59 -6.54
CA VAL A 66 -16.47 16.29 -6.26
C VAL A 66 -15.85 15.17 -7.09
N CYS A 67 -15.58 15.41 -8.37
CA CYS A 67 -14.92 14.45 -9.26
C CYS A 67 -13.50 14.13 -8.77
N GLN A 68 -12.72 15.14 -8.38
CA GLN A 68 -11.36 14.95 -7.87
C GLN A 68 -11.33 14.10 -6.59
N VAL A 69 -12.16 14.43 -5.59
CA VAL A 69 -12.24 13.66 -4.33
C VAL A 69 -12.66 12.21 -4.60
N ASN A 70 -13.68 12.01 -5.43
CA ASN A 70 -14.14 10.66 -5.79
C ASN A 70 -13.09 9.86 -6.57
N ASN A 71 -12.31 10.52 -7.45
CA ASN A 71 -11.22 9.88 -8.17
C ASN A 71 -10.06 9.50 -7.25
N MET A 72 -9.65 10.38 -6.34
CA MET A 72 -8.63 10.09 -5.32
C MET A 72 -9.06 8.91 -4.43
N ASN A 73 -10.30 8.93 -3.94
CA ASN A 73 -10.89 7.86 -3.15
C ASN A 73 -10.87 6.51 -3.92
N ARG A 74 -11.32 6.51 -5.18
CA ARG A 74 -11.32 5.32 -6.04
C ARG A 74 -9.90 4.79 -6.29
N ASN A 75 -8.97 5.67 -6.62
CA ASN A 75 -7.57 5.30 -6.89
C ASN A 75 -6.91 4.69 -5.66
N PHE A 76 -7.16 5.25 -4.48
CA PHE A 76 -6.60 4.74 -3.24
C PHE A 76 -7.23 3.41 -2.81
N LYS A 77 -8.57 3.25 -2.94
CA LYS A 77 -9.24 1.95 -2.78
C LYS A 77 -8.62 0.87 -3.66
N ASN A 78 -8.35 1.18 -4.94
CA ASN A 78 -7.72 0.23 -5.85
C ASN A 78 -6.30 -0.14 -5.40
N ALA A 79 -5.50 0.84 -4.98
CA ALA A 79 -4.15 0.57 -4.47
C ALA A 79 -4.15 -0.27 -3.17
N ILE A 80 -5.13 -0.11 -2.28
CA ILE A 80 -5.30 -0.98 -1.11
C ILE A 80 -5.66 -2.41 -1.54
N ARG A 81 -6.56 -2.58 -2.52
CA ARG A 81 -6.89 -3.92 -3.03
C ARG A 81 -5.68 -4.61 -3.67
N ASP A 82 -4.88 -3.89 -4.43
CA ASP A 82 -3.64 -4.42 -5.00
C ASP A 82 -2.68 -4.93 -3.91
N LEU A 83 -2.58 -4.20 -2.79
CA LEU A 83 -1.81 -4.63 -1.62
C LEU A 83 -2.43 -5.86 -0.94
N MET A 84 -3.76 -5.94 -0.81
CA MET A 84 -4.44 -7.11 -0.25
C MET A 84 -4.16 -8.37 -1.07
N VAL A 85 -4.22 -8.27 -2.40
CA VAL A 85 -3.87 -9.38 -3.31
C VAL A 85 -2.42 -9.79 -3.12
N ALA A 86 -1.48 -8.82 -3.11
CA ALA A 86 -0.07 -9.11 -2.91
C ALA A 86 0.21 -9.80 -1.55
N ASN A 87 -0.44 -9.36 -0.47
CA ASN A 87 -0.32 -9.99 0.84
C ASN A 87 -0.93 -11.40 0.85
N SER A 88 -2.04 -11.64 0.16
CA SER A 88 -2.66 -12.96 0.04
C SER A 88 -1.77 -13.95 -0.71
N ASP A 89 -1.17 -13.53 -1.83
CA ASP A 89 -0.21 -14.32 -2.60
C ASP A 89 1.02 -14.70 -1.74
N TYR A 90 1.52 -13.73 -0.98
CA TYR A 90 2.64 -13.93 -0.06
C TYR A 90 2.28 -14.89 1.08
N GLN A 91 1.09 -14.73 1.66
CA GLN A 91 0.54 -15.59 2.69
C GLN A 91 0.49 -17.05 2.24
N HIS A 92 -0.04 -17.30 1.03
CA HIS A 92 -0.10 -18.63 0.43
C HIS A 92 1.30 -19.22 0.27
N SER A 93 2.25 -18.43 -0.24
CA SER A 93 3.64 -18.87 -0.45
C SER A 93 4.34 -19.24 0.85
N ILE A 94 4.14 -18.47 1.93
CA ILE A 94 4.68 -18.78 3.26
C ILE A 94 4.07 -20.08 3.80
N ARG A 95 2.74 -20.23 3.66
CA ARG A 95 2.01 -21.41 4.13
C ARG A 95 2.55 -22.67 3.46
N ASP A 96 2.59 -22.70 2.13
CA ASP A 96 3.08 -23.83 1.33
C ASP A 96 4.53 -24.20 1.69
N ASN A 97 5.41 -23.20 1.80
CA ASN A 97 6.81 -23.42 2.13
C ASN A 97 6.98 -23.97 3.56
N SER A 98 6.08 -23.60 4.47
CA SER A 98 6.09 -24.10 5.86
C SER A 98 5.61 -25.54 5.93
N VAL A 99 4.53 -25.87 5.20
CA VAL A 99 4.01 -27.24 5.08
C VAL A 99 5.07 -28.16 4.49
N LYS A 100 5.69 -27.79 3.38
CA LYS A 100 6.77 -28.56 2.74
C LYS A 100 7.95 -28.79 3.69
N GLN A 101 8.35 -27.78 4.45
CA GLN A 101 9.43 -27.92 5.43
C GLN A 101 9.07 -28.84 6.59
N TYR A 102 7.83 -28.77 7.07
CA TYR A 102 7.35 -29.66 8.11
C TYR A 102 7.25 -31.13 7.65
N MET A 103 6.76 -31.37 6.43
CA MET A 103 6.69 -32.71 5.83
C MET A 103 8.07 -33.30 5.56
N CYS A 104 9.05 -32.48 5.16
CA CYS A 104 10.45 -32.93 4.98
C CYS A 104 11.03 -33.49 6.29
N LEU A 105 10.67 -32.91 7.43
CA LEU A 105 11.08 -33.40 8.74
C LEU A 105 10.25 -34.56 9.27
N ASN A 106 8.97 -34.63 8.89
CA ASN A 106 8.03 -35.64 9.35
C ASN A 106 7.42 -36.39 8.14
N PRO A 107 8.16 -37.33 7.52
CA PRO A 107 7.74 -37.97 6.27
C PRO A 107 6.45 -38.80 6.34
N LYS A 108 5.97 -39.09 7.56
CA LYS A 108 4.78 -39.92 7.80
C LYS A 108 3.49 -39.12 7.91
N VAL A 109 3.59 -37.80 7.98
CA VAL A 109 2.45 -36.89 8.16
C VAL A 109 1.79 -36.65 6.80
N SER A 110 0.46 -36.67 6.77
CA SER A 110 -0.31 -36.29 5.58
C SER A 110 -0.23 -34.79 5.31
N GLU A 111 -0.43 -34.36 4.07
CA GLU A 111 -0.41 -32.93 3.74
C GLU A 111 -1.48 -32.13 4.53
N ALA A 112 -2.66 -32.72 4.74
CA ALA A 112 -3.74 -32.09 5.51
C ALA A 112 -3.38 -31.89 6.99
N GLU A 113 -2.74 -32.87 7.62
CA GLU A 113 -2.26 -32.78 9.00
C GLU A 113 -1.09 -31.79 9.14
N ALA A 114 -0.22 -31.73 8.13
CA ALA A 114 0.87 -30.75 8.06
C ALA A 114 0.35 -29.31 7.93
N LEU A 115 -0.72 -29.11 7.15
CA LEU A 115 -1.41 -27.83 7.01
C LEU A 115 -2.02 -27.39 8.33
N ASP A 116 -2.81 -28.26 8.95
CA ASP A 116 -3.45 -27.99 10.25
C ASP A 116 -2.41 -27.64 11.32
N PHE A 117 -1.28 -28.36 11.36
CA PHE A 117 -0.19 -28.06 12.28
C PHE A 117 0.42 -26.67 12.04
N VAL A 118 0.64 -26.27 10.78
CA VAL A 118 1.20 -24.94 10.44
C VAL A 118 0.23 -23.82 10.81
N GLU A 119 -1.08 -24.04 10.68
CA GLU A 119 -2.12 -23.04 10.96
C GLU A 119 -2.51 -22.94 12.44
N THR A 120 -2.31 -24.01 13.22
CA THR A 120 -2.62 -24.06 14.65
C THR A 120 -1.39 -23.87 15.55
N LEU A 121 -0.21 -23.75 14.94
CA LEU A 121 1.08 -23.72 15.62
C LEU A 121 1.17 -22.58 16.64
N ASN A 122 1.16 -22.91 17.93
CA ASN A 122 1.35 -21.94 19.00
C ASN A 122 2.79 -21.99 19.56
N GLY A 123 3.18 -20.95 20.31
CA GLY A 123 4.51 -20.86 20.93
C GLY A 123 4.82 -21.99 21.93
N GLN A 124 3.78 -22.66 22.46
CA GLN A 124 3.92 -23.75 23.43
C GLN A 124 4.29 -25.08 22.77
N HIS A 125 3.92 -25.30 21.50
CA HIS A 125 4.30 -26.51 20.76
C HIS A 125 5.81 -26.55 20.44
N VAL A 126 6.42 -25.39 20.20
CA VAL A 126 7.85 -25.28 19.85
C VAL A 126 8.77 -25.62 21.02
N SER A 127 8.41 -25.22 22.24
CA SER A 127 9.22 -25.46 23.45
C SER A 127 9.29 -26.95 23.79
N VAL A 128 8.18 -27.68 23.68
CA VAL A 128 8.11 -29.13 23.94
C VAL A 128 8.95 -29.91 22.93
N ILE A 129 8.93 -29.53 21.65
CA ILE A 129 9.70 -30.19 20.59
C ILE A 129 11.20 -29.89 20.74
N THR A 130 11.55 -28.67 21.15
CA THR A 130 12.94 -28.26 21.39
C THR A 130 13.57 -29.02 22.56
N MET A 131 12.81 -29.31 23.62
CA MET A 131 13.30 -30.08 24.78
C MET A 131 13.50 -31.57 24.48
N LYS A 132 12.75 -32.14 23.53
CA LYS A 132 12.78 -33.58 23.20
C LYS A 132 13.86 -33.99 22.19
N GLY A 133 14.51 -33.03 21.50
CA GLY A 133 15.33 -33.32 20.33
C GLY A 133 16.84 -33.07 20.49
N PRO A 134 17.72 -34.07 20.29
CA PRO A 134 19.18 -33.87 20.28
C PRO A 134 19.74 -33.34 18.93
N LYS A 135 18.89 -33.05 17.93
CA LYS A 135 19.34 -32.66 16.57
C LYS A 135 19.08 -31.17 16.30
N SER A 136 20.15 -30.39 16.17
CA SER A 136 20.08 -28.93 15.99
C SER A 136 19.32 -28.49 14.73
N ASN A 137 19.33 -29.30 13.68
CA ASN A 137 18.62 -29.04 12.42
C ASN A 137 17.10 -29.09 12.60
N VAL A 138 16.59 -30.08 13.34
CA VAL A 138 15.15 -30.22 13.63
C VAL A 138 14.66 -28.99 14.40
N VAL A 139 15.37 -28.60 15.47
CA VAL A 139 15.05 -27.42 16.28
C VAL A 139 15.04 -26.14 15.44
N GLN A 140 16.01 -25.96 14.53
CA GLN A 140 16.09 -24.80 13.66
C GLN A 140 14.89 -24.70 12.70
N THR A 141 14.48 -25.82 12.10
CA THR A 141 13.30 -25.81 11.22
C THR A 141 12.03 -25.49 11.99
N TYR A 142 11.79 -26.09 13.16
CA TYR A 142 10.61 -25.77 13.98
C TYR A 142 10.57 -24.29 14.41
N LYS A 143 11.72 -23.70 14.74
CA LYS A 143 11.83 -22.25 14.97
C LYS A 143 11.49 -21.43 13.72
N GLY A 144 11.95 -21.86 12.54
CA GLY A 144 11.61 -21.22 11.27
C GLY A 144 10.11 -21.27 10.95
N VAL A 145 9.48 -22.43 11.11
CA VAL A 145 8.03 -22.60 10.92
C VAL A 145 7.25 -21.74 11.92
N SER A 146 7.69 -21.68 13.19
CA SER A 146 7.07 -20.80 14.19
C SER A 146 7.20 -19.31 13.86
N ALA A 147 8.37 -18.88 13.37
CA ALA A 147 8.56 -17.50 12.94
C ALA A 147 7.63 -17.14 11.76
N ARG A 148 7.44 -18.05 10.82
CA ARG A 148 6.51 -17.91 9.69
C ARG A 148 5.05 -17.90 10.13
N TYR A 149 4.69 -18.67 11.15
CA TYR A 149 3.37 -18.57 11.75
C TYR A 149 3.10 -17.18 12.33
N LYS A 150 4.07 -16.61 13.06
CA LYS A 150 3.94 -15.24 13.56
C LYS A 150 3.76 -14.23 12.42
N GLU A 151 4.51 -14.40 11.34
CA GLU A 151 4.37 -13.57 10.13
C GLU A 151 2.99 -13.73 9.47
N LEU A 152 2.46 -14.96 9.39
CA LEU A 152 1.11 -15.25 8.91
C LEU A 152 0.05 -14.49 9.74
N LYS A 153 0.19 -14.46 11.07
CA LYS A 153 -0.69 -13.69 11.96
C LYS A 153 -0.60 -12.18 11.75
N GLU A 154 0.59 -11.65 11.50
CA GLU A 154 0.73 -10.22 11.17
C GLU A 154 0.09 -9.87 9.83
N LEU A 155 0.17 -10.75 8.83
CA LEU A 155 -0.51 -10.58 7.55
C LEU A 155 -2.04 -10.66 7.69
N GLU A 156 -2.56 -11.59 8.50
CA GLU A 156 -3.99 -11.68 8.83
C GLU A 156 -4.50 -10.39 9.49
N LYS A 157 -3.75 -9.89 10.48
CA LYS A 157 -4.04 -8.61 11.13
C LYS A 157 -4.02 -7.47 10.11
N SER A 158 -3.01 -7.41 9.25
CA SER A 158 -2.93 -6.41 8.18
C SER A 158 -4.12 -6.51 7.22
N ALA A 159 -4.58 -7.71 6.87
CA ALA A 159 -5.75 -7.88 6.01
C ALA A 159 -7.02 -7.31 6.66
N ALA A 160 -7.22 -7.53 7.96
CA ALA A 160 -8.33 -6.94 8.70
C ALA A 160 -8.26 -5.40 8.73
N GLU A 161 -7.07 -4.84 8.98
CA GLU A 161 -6.84 -3.38 8.95
C GLU A 161 -7.12 -2.79 7.56
N LEU A 162 -6.66 -3.43 6.49
CA LEU A 162 -6.91 -2.97 5.11
C LEU A 162 -8.39 -3.05 4.75
N ASN A 163 -9.12 -4.08 5.17
CA ASN A 163 -10.57 -4.16 4.99
C ASN A 163 -11.27 -2.98 5.69
N HIS A 164 -10.94 -2.69 6.94
CA HIS A 164 -11.49 -1.55 7.67
C HIS A 164 -11.20 -0.21 6.97
N LEU A 165 -10.01 -0.05 6.37
CA LEU A 165 -9.67 1.13 5.58
C LEU A 165 -10.52 1.22 4.31
N VAL A 166 -10.76 0.10 3.61
CA VAL A 166 -11.64 0.08 2.42
C VAL A 166 -13.07 0.47 2.79
N ASP A 167 -13.59 -0.02 3.92
CA ASP A 167 -14.91 0.35 4.44
C ASP A 167 -14.99 1.83 4.81
N SER A 168 -13.96 2.35 5.49
CA SER A 168 -13.84 3.78 5.80
C SER A 168 -13.88 4.64 4.53
N LEU A 169 -13.19 4.20 3.47
CA LEU A 169 -13.18 4.87 2.17
C LEU A 169 -14.52 4.73 1.43
N HIS A 170 -15.30 3.66 1.65
CA HIS A 170 -16.65 3.54 1.09
C HIS A 170 -17.55 4.69 1.58
N ASN A 171 -17.44 5.02 2.86
CA ASN A 171 -18.22 6.08 3.51
C ASN A 171 -17.82 7.50 3.05
N ILE A 172 -16.61 7.69 2.53
CA ILE A 172 -16.10 9.00 2.05
C ILE A 172 -16.60 9.33 0.61
N THR A 173 -17.63 8.64 0.13
CA THR A 173 -18.17 8.92 -1.22
C THR A 173 -19.14 10.11 -1.17
N VAL A 174 -18.82 11.19 -1.89
CA VAL A 174 -19.72 12.35 -2.03
C VAL A 174 -20.68 12.09 -3.18
N THR A 175 -21.98 12.08 -2.88
CA THR A 175 -23.04 12.00 -3.89
C THR A 175 -23.54 13.42 -4.17
N GLN A 176 -23.58 13.82 -5.44
CA GLN A 176 -24.19 15.09 -5.83
C GLN A 176 -25.71 14.95 -5.76
N ASP A 177 -26.39 15.81 -4.99
CA ASP A 177 -27.84 15.95 -5.09
C ASP A 177 -28.16 16.49 -6.49
N THR A 178 -28.77 15.65 -7.31
CA THR A 178 -29.13 16.02 -8.68
C THR A 178 -30.42 16.84 -8.67
N GLN A 179 -30.31 18.13 -8.36
CA GLN A 179 -31.25 19.13 -8.88
C GLN A 179 -30.52 19.97 -9.93
N PHE A 180 -30.94 19.76 -11.19
CA PHE A 180 -30.35 20.18 -12.45
C PHE A 180 -29.79 21.62 -12.54
N GLN A 181 -28.67 21.78 -13.26
CA GLN A 181 -28.67 22.53 -14.53
C GLN A 181 -27.48 22.15 -15.42
N VAL A 182 -27.79 21.98 -16.71
CA VAL A 182 -26.86 21.72 -17.81
C VAL A 182 -25.99 22.95 -18.00
N ILE A 183 -24.67 22.79 -17.92
CA ILE A 183 -23.76 23.67 -18.66
C ILE A 183 -22.90 22.77 -19.53
N ASN A 184 -23.34 22.73 -20.77
CA ASN A 184 -22.72 22.18 -21.95
C ASN A 184 -21.96 23.35 -22.58
N GLU A 185 -20.64 23.36 -22.49
CA GLU A 185 -19.69 24.10 -23.36
C GLU A 185 -18.35 24.15 -22.64
N ASN A 186 -17.41 23.27 -23.00
CA ASN A 186 -15.94 23.51 -22.98
C ASN A 186 -15.12 22.22 -23.24
N LEU A 187 -15.75 21.03 -23.28
CA LEU A 187 -15.03 19.78 -23.53
C LEU A 187 -14.59 19.57 -24.99
N ASN A 188 -15.06 20.39 -25.95
CA ASN A 188 -14.73 20.22 -27.37
C ASN A 188 -13.38 20.85 -27.79
N ARG A 189 -12.50 21.23 -26.86
CA ARG A 189 -11.17 21.80 -27.19
C ARG A 189 -9.97 20.97 -26.74
N SER A 190 -10.12 19.99 -25.85
CA SER A 190 -8.97 19.18 -25.39
C SER A 190 -8.62 17.97 -26.26
N SER A 191 -9.47 17.61 -27.23
CA SER A 191 -9.19 16.46 -28.11
C SER A 191 -8.28 16.79 -29.29
N LEU A 192 -7.96 18.06 -29.56
CA LEU A 192 -7.15 18.45 -30.72
C LEU A 192 -5.62 18.42 -30.47
N ASP A 193 -5.18 18.34 -29.21
CA ASP A 193 -3.74 18.35 -28.85
C ASP A 193 -3.13 16.96 -28.60
N LEU A 194 -3.92 15.89 -28.67
CA LEU A 194 -3.42 14.51 -28.49
C LEU A 194 -2.93 13.85 -29.78
N GLU A 195 -3.26 14.39 -30.96
CA GLU A 195 -2.92 13.76 -32.25
C GLU A 195 -1.47 14.04 -32.73
N ARG A 196 -0.65 14.77 -31.95
CA ARG A 196 0.78 15.00 -32.24
C ARG A 196 1.74 14.38 -31.21
N GLY A 197 1.25 13.54 -30.31
CA GLY A 197 2.04 12.91 -29.25
C GLY A 197 2.73 11.58 -29.60
N ASP A 198 2.46 10.99 -30.77
CA ASP A 198 2.78 9.58 -31.07
C ASP A 198 4.07 9.33 -31.89
N ALA A 199 4.97 10.32 -32.01
CA ALA A 199 6.20 10.17 -32.80
C ALA A 199 7.49 9.92 -31.99
N ASN A 200 7.46 9.86 -30.64
CA ASN A 200 8.69 9.76 -29.83
C ASN A 200 8.70 8.67 -28.74
N VAL A 201 7.90 7.61 -28.88
CA VAL A 201 7.88 6.50 -27.91
C VAL A 201 9.01 5.47 -28.14
N LEU A 202 9.69 5.48 -29.29
CA LEU A 202 10.70 4.44 -29.62
C LEU A 202 12.15 4.74 -29.18
N SER A 203 12.48 5.90 -28.61
CA SER A 203 13.86 6.23 -28.20
C SER A 203 14.14 6.23 -26.69
N SER A 204 13.19 5.78 -25.86
CA SER A 204 13.28 5.93 -24.40
C SER A 204 13.75 4.67 -23.65
N ILE A 205 14.76 3.96 -24.16
CA ILE A 205 15.50 2.94 -23.38
C ILE A 205 16.86 3.49 -22.87
N SER A 206 17.31 4.68 -23.29
CA SER A 206 18.61 5.23 -22.86
C SER A 206 18.55 6.35 -21.81
N ARG A 207 17.36 6.75 -21.33
CA ARG A 207 17.18 7.93 -20.45
C ARG A 207 16.97 7.64 -18.96
N SER A 208 17.35 6.46 -18.46
CA SER A 208 17.28 6.10 -17.04
C SER A 208 18.14 6.97 -16.09
N ARG A 209 19.01 7.86 -16.59
CA ARG A 209 19.85 8.73 -15.73
C ARG A 209 19.35 10.17 -15.51
N LYS A 210 18.20 10.59 -16.05
CA LYS A 210 17.70 11.98 -15.90
C LYS A 210 16.35 12.13 -15.17
N SER A 211 15.87 11.14 -14.43
CA SER A 211 14.60 11.27 -13.68
C SER A 211 14.69 11.95 -12.31
N LYS A 212 15.86 12.47 -11.91
CA LYS A 212 16.00 13.20 -10.64
C LYS A 212 15.54 14.67 -10.68
N LEU A 213 15.12 15.17 -11.84
CA LEU A 213 14.71 16.57 -12.00
C LEU A 213 13.19 16.78 -12.14
N MET A 214 12.39 15.73 -12.41
CA MET A 214 10.93 15.90 -12.58
C MET A 214 10.15 15.88 -11.25
N GLY A 215 10.74 15.38 -10.17
CA GLY A 215 10.13 15.46 -8.83
C GLY A 215 10.11 16.88 -8.23
N SER A 216 10.88 17.82 -8.80
CA SER A 216 10.96 19.19 -8.29
C SER A 216 9.82 20.08 -8.78
N TRP A 217 9.16 19.76 -9.89
CA TRP A 217 8.09 20.61 -10.43
C TRP A 217 6.78 20.51 -9.64
N LEU A 218 6.51 19.36 -9.00
CA LEU A 218 5.32 19.21 -8.16
C LEU A 218 5.43 20.05 -6.87
N PHE A 219 6.63 20.19 -6.32
CA PHE A 219 6.89 21.06 -5.16
C PHE A 219 6.73 22.56 -5.51
N VAL A 220 7.14 22.96 -6.71
CA VAL A 220 6.98 24.35 -7.19
C VAL A 220 5.50 24.73 -7.35
N ILE A 221 4.67 23.81 -7.84
CA ILE A 221 3.21 24.03 -7.97
C ILE A 221 2.53 24.18 -6.61
N VAL A 222 2.90 23.35 -5.63
CA VAL A 222 2.34 23.44 -4.26
C VAL A 222 2.77 24.74 -3.55
N VAL A 223 4.02 25.17 -3.72
CA VAL A 223 4.52 26.45 -3.15
C VAL A 223 3.86 27.66 -3.81
N PHE A 224 3.59 27.61 -5.11
CA PHE A 224 2.89 28.69 -5.82
C PHE A 224 1.44 28.86 -5.33
N ILE A 225 0.73 27.75 -5.07
CA ILE A 225 -0.63 27.78 -4.50
C ILE A 225 -0.61 28.35 -3.07
N ALA A 226 0.39 28.00 -2.26
CA ALA A 226 0.53 28.52 -0.90
C ALA A 226 0.78 30.05 -0.85
N LEU A 227 1.55 30.60 -1.79
CA LEU A 227 1.82 32.05 -1.88
C LEU A 227 0.58 32.86 -2.30
N LEU A 228 -0.28 32.30 -3.16
CA LEU A 228 -1.55 32.95 -3.54
C LEU A 228 -2.52 33.06 -2.35
N MET A 229 -2.54 32.06 -1.47
CA MET A 229 -3.37 32.09 -0.26
C MET A 229 -2.92 33.17 0.73
N ILE A 230 -1.61 33.35 0.91
CA ILE A 230 -1.06 34.37 1.83
C ILE A 230 -1.29 35.79 1.27
N GLY A 231 -1.13 35.99 -0.05
CA GLY A 231 -1.40 37.28 -0.69
C GLY A 231 -2.86 37.73 -0.56
N SER A 232 -3.81 36.79 -0.61
CA SER A 232 -5.23 37.10 -0.47
C SER A 232 -5.62 37.52 0.96
N VAL A 233 -4.95 36.98 1.98
CA VAL A 233 -5.19 37.34 3.40
C VAL A 233 -4.63 38.72 3.73
N VAL A 234 -3.45 39.07 3.22
CA VAL A 234 -2.83 40.39 3.46
C VAL A 234 -3.53 41.49 2.65
N GLY A 235 -3.95 41.20 1.41
CA GLY A 235 -4.70 42.15 0.58
C GLY A 235 -6.10 42.48 1.14
N GLY A 236 -6.75 41.51 1.80
CA GLY A 236 -8.04 41.72 2.46
C GLY A 236 -7.98 42.61 3.70
N LEU A 237 -6.91 42.50 4.50
CA LEU A 237 -6.75 43.29 5.73
C LEU A 237 -6.41 44.77 5.46
N VAL A 238 -5.64 45.06 4.41
CA VAL A 238 -5.29 46.45 4.05
C VAL A 238 -6.48 47.20 3.46
N LYS A 239 -7.39 46.50 2.76
CA LYS A 239 -8.60 47.12 2.19
C LYS A 239 -9.67 47.44 3.24
N TRP A 240 -9.70 46.74 4.37
CA TRP A 240 -10.63 47.00 5.48
C TRP A 240 -10.16 48.11 6.43
N SER A 241 -8.87 48.49 6.40
CA SER A 241 -8.32 49.57 7.23
C SER A 241 -8.30 50.95 6.54
N ILE A 242 -8.64 51.03 5.26
CA ILE A 242 -8.61 52.27 4.44
C ILE A 242 -10.03 52.67 3.97
N LEU A 243 -11.07 52.00 4.48
CA LEU A 243 -12.49 52.34 4.32
C LEU A 243 -13.08 52.68 5.68
#